data_AF-A0A4P6VVA9-F1
#
_entry.id   AF-A0A4P6VVA9-F1
#
_cell.length_a   1.000
_cell.length_b   1.000
_cell.length_c   1.000
_cell.angle_alpha   90.00
_cell.angle_beta   90.00
_cell.angle_gamma   90.00
#
_symmetry.space_group_name_H-M   'P 1'
#
loop_
_entity.id
_entity.type
_entity.pdbx_description
1 polymer ?
#
loop_
_entity_poly.entity_id
_entity_poly.type
_entity_poly.pdbx_seq_one_letter_code
_entity_poly.pdbx_strand_id
1 'polypeptide(L)'
;MMLDPGCRVAIVGLGGVFRCLEATLFRDYKVVALCDNDPSKQGSIYNSLQINSCEQMQLDGWDFILITSMFSKEIANIFLSRGVPQSKIVLFNQIYPALGLERFDTTSFKAKIEQKWAAIDSPVKRVRLLFVINSMVCGGVEQALLSLLNVLDENRYEVVLVVLFPHGELLSRIPSWVKVLGLFDQESERIEAMLYLSSEPPPRLYNTLIRRRFDLEISFIEGLSVRVLAGHPKKGAVAWIHTDFESDHWTHPYFDSTEERVCFNSFRQIVFVSKNVRESFSRFFDMPAASMNPVIYNIVDSKHIKTLAEKPIPLDVSLITVPIILLVGRLHPIKGFERMLAIHARLLARGLEHKLWIVGDGVLSEKLKTEIKRLKIEDSTLLLGFQDNPYAWMNRADICVSASYAESFGLTMIEACFLGKAVVATQTAGSAEVLLDRRHGLVENSDEALFHELSDLLTTPNLMESRARAAGDVTARFLSERLISELNEYIDSSVARFSEGCR
;
A
#
# COMPACT_ATOMS: atom_id res chain seq x y z
N MET A 1 -3.63 -11.92 31.24
CA MET A 1 -3.86 -10.84 32.21
C MET A 1 -5.26 -10.32 31.92
N MET A 2 -6.28 -10.81 32.61
CA MET A 2 -7.61 -10.21 32.45
C MET A 2 -7.59 -8.90 33.22
N LEU A 3 -7.83 -7.80 32.52
CA LEU A 3 -7.88 -6.47 33.12
C LEU A 3 -9.05 -6.44 34.11
N ASP A 4 -8.78 -6.03 35.35
CA ASP A 4 -9.77 -5.99 36.41
C ASP A 4 -10.83 -4.90 36.10
N PRO A 5 -12.13 -5.25 36.05
CA PRO A 5 -13.19 -4.26 35.85
C PRO A 5 -13.11 -3.14 36.89
N GLY A 6 -13.21 -1.89 36.46
CA GLY A 6 -13.15 -0.70 37.32
C GLY A 6 -11.76 -0.04 37.42
N CYS A 7 -10.71 -0.64 36.84
CA CYS A 7 -9.42 0.03 36.68
C CYS A 7 -9.56 1.37 35.92
N ARG A 8 -8.72 2.32 36.29
CA ARG A 8 -8.58 3.62 35.61
C ARG A 8 -7.79 3.42 34.33
N VAL A 9 -8.39 3.71 33.18
CA VAL A 9 -7.75 3.49 31.87
C VAL A 9 -7.57 4.79 31.11
N ALA A 10 -6.40 4.96 30.51
CA ALA A 10 -6.19 5.95 29.44
C ALA A 10 -6.38 5.25 28.08
N ILE A 11 -7.20 5.81 27.21
CA ILE A 11 -7.46 5.25 25.88
C ILE A 11 -6.76 6.07 24.82
N VAL A 12 -6.04 5.39 23.92
CA VAL A 12 -5.28 6.01 22.83
C VAL A 12 -5.76 5.48 21.48
N GLY A 13 -6.20 6.38 20.61
CA GLY A 13 -6.71 6.10 19.27
C GLY A 13 -8.23 5.99 19.26
N LEU A 14 -8.91 7.10 18.99
CA LEU A 14 -10.38 7.22 18.97
C LEU A 14 -10.93 6.97 17.57
N GLY A 15 -10.39 5.93 16.93
CA GLY A 15 -10.75 5.50 15.58
C GLY A 15 -11.91 4.51 15.56
N GLY A 16 -12.00 3.73 14.46
CA GLY A 16 -13.03 2.70 14.32
C GLY A 16 -12.99 1.66 15.44
N VAL A 17 -11.80 1.16 15.79
CA VAL A 17 -11.62 0.15 16.86
C VAL A 17 -12.17 0.64 18.18
N PHE A 18 -11.88 1.89 18.56
CA PHE A 18 -12.46 2.50 19.76
C PHE A 18 -13.98 2.56 19.69
N ARG A 19 -14.57 2.99 18.57
CA ARG A 19 -16.03 3.06 18.42
C ARG A 19 -16.72 1.70 18.59
N CYS A 20 -16.12 0.63 18.10
CA CYS A 20 -16.63 -0.73 18.32
C CYS A 20 -16.55 -1.17 19.79
N LEU A 21 -15.56 -0.68 20.51
CA LEU A 21 -15.31 -1.06 21.90
C LEU A 21 -15.91 -0.09 22.91
N GLU A 22 -16.39 1.08 22.49
CA GLU A 22 -16.74 2.19 23.36
C GLU A 22 -17.68 1.76 24.49
N ALA A 23 -18.82 1.17 24.14
CA ALA A 23 -19.83 0.76 25.12
C ALA A 23 -19.24 -0.18 26.17
N THR A 24 -18.42 -1.14 25.74
CA THR A 24 -17.72 -2.08 26.64
C THR A 24 -16.66 -1.37 27.48
N LEU A 25 -15.87 -0.48 26.89
CA LEU A 25 -14.77 0.21 27.57
C LEU A 25 -15.28 1.14 28.67
N PHE A 26 -16.34 1.90 28.40
CA PHE A 26 -16.95 2.78 29.39
C PHE A 26 -17.81 2.03 30.42
N ARG A 27 -18.29 0.82 30.10
CA ARG A 27 -18.98 -0.05 31.05
C ARG A 27 -18.02 -0.72 32.02
N ASP A 28 -16.93 -1.27 31.51
CA ASP A 28 -16.05 -2.16 32.27
C ASP A 28 -14.85 -1.42 32.91
N TYR A 29 -14.51 -0.22 32.44
CA TYR A 29 -13.37 0.55 32.95
C TYR A 29 -13.74 2.00 33.28
N LYS A 30 -12.98 2.58 34.22
CA LYS A 30 -13.05 4.01 34.49
C LYS A 30 -12.13 4.74 33.52
N VAL A 31 -12.67 5.15 32.37
CA VAL A 31 -11.92 5.94 31.37
C VAL A 31 -11.61 7.33 31.95
N VAL A 32 -10.33 7.67 32.08
CA VAL A 32 -9.88 8.92 32.73
C VAL A 32 -9.06 9.82 31.82
N ALA A 33 -8.62 9.33 30.66
CA ALA A 33 -7.90 10.12 29.67
C ALA A 33 -8.18 9.60 28.27
N LEU A 34 -8.27 10.52 27.31
CA LEU A 34 -8.43 10.22 25.89
C LEU A 34 -7.34 10.91 25.07
N CYS A 35 -6.83 10.17 24.10
CA CYS A 35 -5.71 10.59 23.29
C CYS A 35 -5.86 10.15 21.84
N ASP A 36 -5.50 11.02 20.89
CA ASP A 36 -5.48 10.67 19.47
C ASP A 36 -4.35 11.41 18.74
N ASN A 37 -3.72 10.75 17.78
CA ASN A 37 -2.66 11.34 16.95
C ASN A 37 -3.21 12.15 15.78
N ASP A 38 -4.51 12.04 15.49
CA ASP A 38 -5.19 12.90 14.53
C ASP A 38 -5.27 14.35 15.06
N PRO A 39 -4.53 15.31 14.45
CA PRO A 39 -4.53 16.70 14.92
C PRO A 39 -5.91 17.34 14.89
N SER A 40 -6.80 16.87 14.01
CA SER A 40 -8.17 17.41 13.91
C SER A 40 -9.04 17.13 15.13
N LYS A 41 -8.68 16.10 15.93
CA LYS A 41 -9.42 15.72 17.14
C LYS A 41 -8.87 16.38 18.40
N GLN A 42 -7.65 16.92 18.36
CA GLN A 42 -7.00 17.47 19.55
C GLN A 42 -7.75 18.72 20.07
N GLY A 43 -7.90 18.81 21.39
CA GLY A 43 -8.63 19.90 22.05
C GLY A 43 -10.15 19.75 22.06
N SER A 44 -10.71 18.79 21.29
CA SER A 44 -12.14 18.48 21.35
C SER A 44 -12.50 17.71 22.62
N ILE A 45 -13.77 17.78 23.03
CA ILE A 45 -14.28 17.11 24.23
C ILE A 45 -15.08 15.87 23.82
N TYR A 46 -14.78 14.73 24.44
CA TYR A 46 -15.47 13.46 24.26
C TYR A 46 -15.78 12.83 25.62
N ASN A 47 -17.05 12.52 25.89
CA ASN A 47 -17.51 12.03 27.21
C ASN A 47 -16.95 12.84 28.39
N SER A 48 -16.99 14.17 28.28
CA SER A 48 -16.46 15.13 29.28
C SER A 48 -14.93 15.11 29.48
N LEU A 49 -14.18 14.38 28.67
CA LEU A 49 -12.72 14.36 28.66
C LEU A 49 -12.20 15.12 27.44
N GLN A 50 -11.17 15.94 27.62
CA GLN A 50 -10.48 16.59 26.51
C GLN A 50 -9.53 15.59 25.82
N ILE A 51 -9.57 15.57 24.49
CA ILE A 51 -8.70 14.72 23.67
C ILE A 51 -7.36 15.44 23.50
N ASN A 52 -6.28 14.79 23.94
CA ASN A 52 -4.92 15.33 23.84
C ASN A 52 -4.09 14.54 22.81
N SER A 53 -2.92 15.06 22.43
CA SER A 53 -1.94 14.29 21.65
C SER A 53 -1.22 13.25 22.52
N CYS A 54 -0.62 12.22 21.89
CA CYS A 54 0.12 11.17 22.60
C CYS A 54 1.30 11.75 23.39
N GLU A 55 1.89 12.85 22.92
CA GLU A 55 3.00 13.54 23.54
C GLU A 55 2.54 14.41 24.72
N GLN A 56 1.33 14.97 24.65
CA GLN A 56 0.78 15.87 25.66
C GLN A 56 0.03 15.14 26.79
N MET A 57 -0.33 13.87 26.59
CA MET A 57 -1.07 13.09 27.58
C MET A 57 -0.30 12.98 28.91
N GLN A 58 -0.97 13.28 30.02
CA GLN A 58 -0.42 13.08 31.37
C GLN A 58 -0.16 11.60 31.65
N LEU A 59 0.96 11.29 32.32
CA LEU A 59 1.44 9.92 32.53
C LEU A 59 1.02 9.31 33.88
N ASP A 60 0.19 10.02 34.64
CA ASP A 60 -0.31 9.66 35.95
C ASP A 60 -1.85 9.60 35.95
N GLY A 61 -2.41 9.04 37.02
CA GLY A 61 -3.87 8.98 37.20
C GLY A 61 -4.59 7.87 36.42
N TRP A 62 -3.87 6.93 35.83
CA TRP A 62 -4.41 5.70 35.23
C TRP A 62 -3.55 4.49 35.60
N ASP A 63 -4.18 3.31 35.64
CA ASP A 63 -3.56 2.04 35.99
C ASP A 63 -2.82 1.46 34.78
N PHE A 64 -3.42 1.55 33.58
CA PHE A 64 -2.82 1.17 32.30
C PHE A 64 -3.32 2.04 31.14
N ILE A 65 -2.59 2.00 30.03
CA ILE A 65 -2.96 2.58 28.73
C ILE A 65 -3.50 1.47 27.85
N LEU A 66 -4.67 1.69 27.27
CA LEU A 66 -5.20 0.85 26.20
C LEU A 66 -5.05 1.55 24.85
N ILE A 67 -4.31 0.93 23.94
CA ILE A 67 -4.13 1.44 22.58
C ILE A 67 -5.14 0.77 21.64
N THR A 68 -6.16 1.53 21.23
CA THR A 68 -7.22 1.17 20.28
C THR A 68 -6.93 1.71 18.87
N SER A 69 -5.67 1.59 18.44
CA SER A 69 -5.19 2.06 17.15
C SER A 69 -4.46 0.95 16.41
N MET A 70 -4.54 0.96 15.08
CA MET A 70 -3.74 0.09 14.23
C MET A 70 -2.24 0.40 14.31
N PHE A 71 -1.88 1.65 14.65
CA PHE A 71 -0.49 2.09 14.88
C PHE A 71 -0.02 1.79 16.31
N SER A 72 -0.38 0.60 16.81
CA SER A 72 -0.25 0.28 18.21
C SER A 72 1.19 0.22 18.69
N LYS A 73 2.14 -0.22 17.85
CA LYS A 73 3.57 -0.28 18.19
C LYS A 73 4.21 1.09 18.20
N GLU A 74 3.93 1.94 17.20
CA GLU A 74 4.45 3.30 17.15
C GLU A 74 3.96 4.12 18.34
N ILE A 75 2.67 4.01 18.64
CA ILE A 75 2.07 4.66 19.80
C ILE A 75 2.66 4.10 21.09
N ALA A 76 2.83 2.78 21.21
CA ALA A 76 3.49 2.18 22.37
C ALA A 76 4.92 2.72 22.55
N ASN A 77 5.68 2.85 21.47
CA ASN A 77 7.04 3.40 21.48
C ASN A 77 7.08 4.86 21.96
N ILE A 78 6.07 5.68 21.62
CA ILE A 78 5.93 7.03 22.17
C ILE A 78 5.86 6.94 23.70
N PHE A 79 4.99 6.10 24.26
CA PHE A 79 4.85 5.99 25.71
C PHE A 79 6.05 5.34 26.41
N LEU A 80 6.68 4.33 25.79
CA LEU A 80 7.91 3.73 26.28
C LEU A 80 9.04 4.76 26.36
N SER A 81 9.21 5.59 25.32
CA SER A 81 10.22 6.66 25.31
C SER A 81 9.97 7.74 26.37
N ARG A 82 8.70 7.90 26.78
CA ARG A 82 8.27 8.79 27.85
C ARG A 82 8.32 8.15 29.25
N GLY A 83 8.85 6.92 29.37
CA GLY A 83 9.08 6.24 30.65
C GLY A 83 7.89 5.42 31.17
N VAL A 84 6.87 5.17 30.36
CA VAL A 84 5.76 4.27 30.74
C VAL A 84 6.25 2.82 30.71
N PRO A 85 6.08 2.03 31.78
CA PRO A 85 6.47 0.61 31.78
C PRO A 85 5.67 -0.20 30.75
N GLN A 86 6.32 -1.14 30.05
CA GLN A 86 5.67 -2.04 29.09
C GLN A 86 4.48 -2.80 29.71
N SER A 87 4.56 -3.16 31.00
CA SER A 87 3.49 -3.85 31.72
C SER A 87 2.19 -3.02 31.86
N LYS A 88 2.27 -1.70 31.68
CA LYS A 88 1.12 -0.79 31.67
C LYS A 88 0.59 -0.49 30.27
N ILE A 89 1.22 -0.98 29.21
CA ILE A 89 0.79 -0.73 27.83
C ILE A 89 0.04 -1.97 27.35
N VAL A 90 -1.25 -1.81 27.12
CA VAL A 90 -2.15 -2.86 26.66
C VAL A 90 -2.56 -2.55 25.24
N LEU A 91 -2.38 -3.52 24.35
CA LEU A 91 -2.79 -3.41 22.96
C LEU A 91 -4.21 -3.97 22.79
N PHE A 92 -5.00 -3.39 21.89
CA PHE A 92 -6.39 -3.85 21.68
C PHE A 92 -6.49 -5.34 21.33
N ASN A 93 -5.51 -5.89 20.59
CA ASN A 93 -5.47 -7.31 20.23
C ASN A 93 -5.30 -8.23 21.45
N GLN A 94 -4.74 -7.73 22.56
CA GLN A 94 -4.56 -8.50 23.80
C GLN A 94 -5.84 -8.63 24.62
N ILE A 95 -6.76 -7.67 24.49
CA ILE A 95 -8.01 -7.65 25.26
C ILE A 95 -9.19 -8.23 24.49
N TYR A 96 -9.10 -8.29 23.16
CA TYR A 96 -10.16 -8.79 22.28
C TYR A 96 -10.81 -10.12 22.76
N PRO A 97 -10.07 -11.18 23.14
CA PRO A 97 -10.68 -12.42 23.62
C PRO A 97 -11.51 -12.28 24.90
N ALA A 98 -11.21 -11.27 25.72
CA ALA A 98 -11.87 -11.01 27.00
C ALA A 98 -13.06 -10.04 26.90
N LEU A 99 -13.18 -9.27 25.81
CA LEU A 99 -14.18 -8.20 25.70
C LEU A 99 -15.59 -8.68 25.36
N GLY A 100 -15.80 -9.97 25.09
CA GLY A 100 -17.13 -10.53 24.86
C GLY A 100 -17.89 -9.85 23.72
N LEU A 101 -17.19 -9.12 22.82
CA LEU A 101 -17.70 -8.83 21.49
C LEU A 101 -18.10 -10.19 20.94
N GLU A 102 -19.40 -10.38 20.67
CA GLU A 102 -19.94 -11.66 20.23
C GLU A 102 -18.99 -12.23 19.20
N ARG A 103 -18.44 -13.43 19.46
CA ARG A 103 -17.49 -14.08 18.55
C ARG A 103 -18.09 -13.93 17.16
N PHE A 104 -17.41 -13.16 16.30
CA PHE A 104 -17.80 -12.92 14.92
C PHE A 104 -18.55 -14.15 14.41
N ASP A 105 -19.85 -14.03 14.08
CA ASP A 105 -20.71 -15.20 13.85
C ASP A 105 -20.22 -15.95 12.61
N THR A 106 -19.26 -16.84 12.85
CA THR A 106 -18.59 -17.64 11.83
C THR A 106 -19.58 -18.56 11.13
N THR A 107 -20.71 -18.89 11.74
CA THR A 107 -21.69 -19.81 11.17
C THR A 107 -22.52 -19.08 10.10
N SER A 108 -23.13 -17.95 10.48
CA SER A 108 -23.84 -17.09 9.52
C SER A 108 -22.90 -16.58 8.44
N PHE A 109 -21.70 -16.16 8.83
CA PHE A 109 -20.70 -15.67 7.88
C PHE A 109 -20.24 -16.74 6.90
N LYS A 110 -19.94 -17.96 7.37
CA LYS A 110 -19.58 -19.07 6.48
C LYS A 110 -20.69 -19.39 5.49
N ALA A 111 -21.96 -19.35 5.92
CA ALA A 111 -23.09 -19.52 5.00
C ALA A 111 -23.13 -18.42 3.92
N LYS A 112 -22.91 -17.15 4.30
CA LYS A 112 -22.79 -16.03 3.34
C LYS A 112 -21.64 -16.27 2.35
N ILE A 113 -20.46 -16.67 2.82
CA ILE A 113 -19.30 -16.94 1.96
C ILE A 113 -19.58 -18.10 0.99
N GLU A 114 -20.19 -19.18 1.46
CA GLU A 114 -20.58 -20.31 0.61
C GLU A 114 -21.60 -19.90 -0.46
N GLN A 115 -22.57 -19.04 -0.13
CA GLN A 115 -23.50 -18.47 -1.11
C GLN A 115 -22.77 -17.62 -2.17
N LYS A 116 -21.83 -16.77 -1.75
CA LYS A 116 -21.04 -15.95 -2.66
C LYS A 116 -20.19 -16.81 -3.62
N TRP A 117 -19.57 -17.88 -3.11
CA TRP A 117 -18.86 -18.86 -3.95
C TRP A 117 -19.77 -19.56 -4.96
N ALA A 118 -20.94 -20.03 -4.50
CA ALA A 118 -21.91 -20.71 -5.36
C ALA A 118 -22.40 -19.82 -6.52
N ALA A 119 -22.42 -18.50 -6.34
CA ALA A 119 -22.81 -17.54 -7.38
C ALA A 119 -21.77 -17.40 -8.51
N ILE A 120 -20.51 -17.73 -8.26
CA ILE A 120 -19.41 -17.56 -9.22
C ILE A 120 -18.77 -18.88 -9.68
N ASP A 121 -19.06 -19.98 -9.00
CA ASP A 121 -18.55 -21.30 -9.37
C ASP A 121 -19.14 -21.73 -10.73
N SER A 122 -18.26 -22.16 -11.63
CA SER A 122 -18.62 -22.67 -12.94
C SER A 122 -17.72 -23.86 -13.26
N PRO A 123 -18.22 -24.91 -13.93
CA PRO A 123 -17.36 -25.93 -14.51
C PRO A 123 -16.61 -25.31 -15.71
N VAL A 124 -15.29 -25.13 -15.60
CA VAL A 124 -14.46 -24.54 -16.65
C VAL A 124 -13.27 -25.46 -16.93
N LYS A 125 -12.88 -25.59 -18.21
CA LYS A 125 -11.70 -26.35 -18.66
C LYS A 125 -10.40 -25.53 -18.74
N ARG A 126 -10.43 -24.28 -18.28
CA ARG A 126 -9.30 -23.33 -18.26
C ARG A 126 -8.49 -23.50 -16.98
N VAL A 127 -7.25 -23.02 -16.98
CA VAL A 127 -6.43 -22.96 -15.76
C VAL A 127 -7.07 -21.97 -14.79
N ARG A 128 -7.42 -22.42 -13.59
CA ARG A 128 -8.11 -21.61 -12.57
C ARG A 128 -7.10 -20.93 -11.66
N LEU A 129 -7.08 -19.61 -11.72
CA LEU A 129 -6.21 -18.76 -10.89
C LEU A 129 -7.04 -18.06 -9.81
N LEU A 130 -6.55 -18.08 -8.58
CA LEU A 130 -7.07 -17.28 -7.48
C LEU A 130 -6.08 -16.18 -7.14
N PHE A 131 -6.55 -14.93 -7.15
CA PHE A 131 -5.84 -13.80 -6.55
C PHE A 131 -6.56 -13.37 -5.26
N VAL A 132 -5.81 -13.08 -4.21
CA VAL A 132 -6.33 -12.55 -2.94
C VAL A 132 -5.65 -11.21 -2.63
N ILE A 133 -6.47 -10.18 -2.39
CA ILE A 133 -6.03 -8.84 -2.00
C ILE A 133 -6.91 -8.28 -0.88
N ASN A 134 -6.39 -7.30 -0.11
CA ASN A 134 -7.14 -6.71 1.00
C ASN A 134 -8.27 -5.78 0.53
N SER A 135 -7.99 -4.87 -0.40
CA SER A 135 -8.94 -3.90 -0.96
C SER A 135 -8.49 -3.48 -2.37
N MET A 136 -9.25 -2.63 -3.04
CA MET A 136 -8.88 -2.04 -4.33
C MET A 136 -8.81 -0.50 -4.24
N VAL A 137 -8.42 0.03 -3.07
CA VAL A 137 -8.11 1.45 -2.87
C VAL A 137 -6.89 1.79 -3.71
N CYS A 138 -6.89 2.94 -4.38
CA CYS A 138 -5.83 3.27 -5.32
C CYS A 138 -4.44 3.29 -4.66
N GLY A 139 -3.60 2.32 -5.05
CA GLY A 139 -2.22 2.15 -4.61
C GLY A 139 -1.40 1.44 -5.67
N GLY A 140 -0.08 1.36 -5.46
CA GLY A 140 0.83 0.76 -6.45
C GLY A 140 0.58 -0.73 -6.68
N VAL A 141 0.24 -1.47 -5.62
CA VAL A 141 -0.04 -2.92 -5.70
C VAL A 141 -1.35 -3.19 -6.43
N GLU A 142 -2.39 -2.42 -6.10
CA GLU A 142 -3.71 -2.53 -6.72
C GLU A 142 -3.67 -2.14 -8.20
N GLN A 143 -2.88 -1.12 -8.58
CA GLN A 143 -2.63 -0.76 -9.99
C GLN A 143 -1.82 -1.83 -10.73
N ALA A 144 -0.83 -2.46 -10.07
CA ALA A 144 -0.09 -3.58 -10.64
C ALA A 144 -1.01 -4.78 -10.90
N LEU A 145 -1.89 -5.11 -9.94
CA LEU A 145 -2.88 -6.17 -10.09
C LEU A 145 -3.83 -5.85 -11.25
N LEU A 146 -4.36 -4.63 -11.31
CA LEU A 146 -5.26 -4.22 -12.38
C LEU A 146 -4.59 -4.33 -13.76
N SER A 147 -3.34 -3.87 -13.87
CA SER A 147 -2.56 -3.96 -15.11
C SER A 147 -2.31 -5.41 -15.50
N LEU A 148 -2.00 -6.28 -14.53
CA LEU A 148 -1.89 -7.71 -14.73
C LEU A 148 -3.20 -8.33 -15.25
N LEU A 149 -4.33 -8.05 -14.59
CA LEU A 149 -5.64 -8.59 -14.98
C LEU A 149 -6.06 -8.13 -16.39
N ASN A 150 -5.68 -6.92 -16.81
CA ASN A 150 -5.98 -6.41 -18.15
C ASN A 150 -5.23 -7.15 -19.27
N VAL A 151 -4.08 -7.75 -18.96
CA VAL A 151 -3.23 -8.41 -19.98
C VAL A 151 -3.32 -9.93 -19.96
N LEU A 152 -3.93 -10.52 -18.92
CA LEU A 152 -4.15 -11.96 -18.86
C LEU A 152 -5.10 -12.42 -19.97
N ASP A 153 -4.82 -13.59 -20.56
CA ASP A 153 -5.63 -14.17 -21.61
C ASP A 153 -6.87 -14.87 -21.03
N GLU A 154 -8.04 -14.26 -21.25
CA GLU A 154 -9.34 -14.80 -20.82
C GLU A 154 -9.67 -16.16 -21.45
N ASN A 155 -9.07 -16.52 -22.60
CA ASN A 155 -9.30 -17.83 -23.22
C ASN A 155 -8.51 -18.94 -22.53
N ARG A 156 -7.39 -18.58 -21.89
CA ARG A 156 -6.49 -19.50 -21.21
C ARG A 156 -6.82 -19.66 -19.73
N TYR A 157 -7.18 -18.56 -19.07
CA TYR A 157 -7.34 -18.51 -17.62
C TYR A 157 -8.80 -18.27 -17.21
N GLU A 158 -9.23 -18.94 -16.15
CA GLU A 158 -10.37 -18.52 -15.34
C GLU A 158 -9.84 -17.83 -14.09
N VAL A 159 -10.05 -16.53 -13.97
CA VAL A 159 -9.54 -15.75 -12.83
C VAL A 159 -10.66 -15.46 -11.84
N VAL A 160 -10.41 -15.82 -10.58
CA VAL A 160 -11.19 -15.37 -9.43
C VAL A 160 -10.33 -14.40 -8.61
N LEU A 161 -10.86 -13.22 -8.35
CA LEU A 161 -10.27 -12.23 -7.46
C LEU A 161 -11.08 -12.15 -6.17
N VAL A 162 -10.47 -12.57 -5.07
CA VAL A 162 -11.01 -12.38 -3.72
C VAL A 162 -10.51 -11.04 -3.18
N VAL A 163 -11.44 -10.14 -2.86
CA VAL A 163 -11.16 -8.87 -2.20
C VAL A 163 -11.71 -8.97 -0.78
N LEU A 164 -10.83 -8.99 0.23
CA LEU A 164 -11.25 -9.16 1.62
C LEU A 164 -12.26 -8.08 2.02
N PHE A 165 -11.94 -6.82 1.75
CA PHE A 165 -12.79 -5.66 1.98
C PHE A 165 -13.10 -4.98 0.64
N PRO A 166 -14.24 -5.30 -0.01
CA PRO A 166 -14.56 -4.83 -1.36
C PRO A 166 -14.93 -3.34 -1.37
N HIS A 167 -13.92 -2.49 -1.26
CA HIS A 167 -13.99 -1.04 -1.44
C HIS A 167 -12.75 -0.53 -2.19
N GLY A 168 -12.84 0.71 -2.66
CA GLY A 168 -11.77 1.41 -3.36
C GLY A 168 -12.09 1.76 -4.80
N GLU A 169 -11.37 2.75 -5.31
CA GLU A 169 -11.63 3.43 -6.59
C GLU A 169 -11.39 2.51 -7.80
N LEU A 170 -10.58 1.46 -7.64
CA LEU A 170 -10.19 0.57 -8.75
C LEU A 170 -11.12 -0.63 -8.95
N LEU A 171 -12.11 -0.85 -8.05
CA LEU A 171 -13.04 -1.98 -8.18
C LEU A 171 -13.80 -1.97 -9.51
N SER A 172 -14.30 -0.80 -9.91
CA SER A 172 -15.08 -0.62 -11.14
C SER A 172 -14.25 -0.81 -12.42
N ARG A 173 -12.92 -0.85 -12.29
CA ARG A 173 -11.98 -0.99 -13.40
C ARG A 173 -11.55 -2.43 -13.64
N ILE A 174 -11.85 -3.34 -12.72
CA ILE A 174 -11.55 -4.77 -12.89
C ILE A 174 -12.23 -5.28 -14.17
N PRO A 175 -11.53 -6.00 -15.06
CA PRO A 175 -12.13 -6.53 -16.28
C PRO A 175 -13.38 -7.36 -16.00
N SER A 176 -14.43 -7.18 -16.79
CA SER A 176 -15.72 -7.85 -16.59
C SER A 176 -15.67 -9.37 -16.68
N TRP A 177 -14.62 -9.93 -17.31
CA TRP A 177 -14.41 -11.38 -17.42
C TRP A 177 -13.81 -11.99 -16.14
N VAL A 178 -13.25 -11.17 -15.24
CA VAL A 178 -12.71 -11.60 -13.94
C VAL A 178 -13.85 -11.73 -12.94
N LYS A 179 -13.91 -12.87 -12.25
CA LYS A 179 -14.92 -13.12 -11.22
C LYS A 179 -14.46 -12.49 -9.90
N VAL A 180 -15.17 -11.47 -9.44
CA VAL A 180 -14.82 -10.77 -8.19
C VAL A 180 -15.67 -11.29 -7.03
N LEU A 181 -15.01 -11.69 -5.95
CA LEU A 181 -15.62 -12.15 -4.71
C LEU A 181 -15.23 -11.23 -3.55
N GLY A 182 -16.12 -10.31 -3.18
CA GLY A 182 -15.95 -9.48 -1.98
C GLY A 182 -16.37 -10.22 -0.71
N LEU A 183 -15.53 -10.31 0.32
CA LEU A 183 -15.87 -11.09 1.53
C LEU A 183 -16.64 -10.25 2.57
N PHE A 184 -16.02 -9.17 3.07
CA PHE A 184 -16.51 -8.32 4.16
C PHE A 184 -17.01 -6.98 3.62
N ASP A 185 -18.18 -7.00 2.96
CA ASP A 185 -18.73 -5.86 2.22
C ASP A 185 -19.41 -4.79 3.09
N GLN A 186 -19.90 -5.15 4.28
CA GLN A 186 -20.51 -4.20 5.20
C GLN A 186 -19.45 -3.41 5.95
N GLU A 187 -19.62 -2.10 6.02
CA GLU A 187 -18.71 -1.22 6.78
C GLU A 187 -18.70 -1.58 8.28
N SER A 188 -19.86 -1.96 8.83
CA SER A 188 -20.01 -2.44 10.22
C SER A 188 -19.21 -3.71 10.50
N GLU A 189 -19.01 -4.58 9.50
CA GLU A 189 -18.29 -5.85 9.64
C GLU A 189 -16.77 -5.66 9.53
N ARG A 190 -16.25 -4.52 9.04
CA ARG A 190 -14.80 -4.37 8.73
C ARG A 190 -13.89 -4.57 9.93
N ILE A 191 -14.26 -4.00 11.07
CA ILE A 191 -13.42 -4.07 12.27
C ILE A 191 -13.46 -5.48 12.87
N GLU A 192 -14.65 -6.08 12.96
CA GLU A 192 -14.81 -7.46 13.42
C GLU A 192 -14.10 -8.45 12.49
N ALA A 193 -14.20 -8.25 11.18
CA ALA A 193 -13.50 -9.03 10.18
C ALA A 193 -11.99 -8.91 10.30
N MET A 194 -11.46 -7.69 10.46
CA MET A 194 -10.04 -7.47 10.69
C MET A 194 -9.57 -8.18 11.97
N LEU A 195 -10.35 -8.10 13.05
CA LEU A 195 -10.05 -8.81 14.29
C LEU A 195 -10.09 -10.33 14.11
N TYR A 196 -11.10 -10.87 13.42
CA TYR A 196 -11.21 -12.29 13.08
C TYR A 196 -10.01 -12.76 12.26
N LEU A 197 -9.67 -12.03 11.19
CA LEU A 197 -8.54 -12.35 10.33
C LEU A 197 -7.22 -12.33 11.09
N SER A 198 -7.03 -11.36 12.01
CA SER A 198 -5.81 -11.24 12.81
C SER A 198 -5.72 -12.21 13.99
N SER A 199 -6.82 -12.81 14.44
CA SER A 199 -6.85 -13.67 15.63
C SER A 199 -6.98 -15.16 15.31
N GLU A 200 -7.63 -15.52 14.21
CA GLU A 200 -7.80 -16.92 13.86
C GLU A 200 -6.52 -17.54 13.26
N PRO A 201 -6.30 -18.85 13.46
CA PRO A 201 -5.17 -19.56 12.87
C PRO A 201 -5.30 -19.60 11.34
N PRO A 202 -4.19 -19.46 10.58
CA PRO A 202 -4.20 -19.53 9.12
C PRO A 202 -4.98 -20.72 8.53
N PRO A 203 -4.84 -21.98 9.01
CA PRO A 203 -5.59 -23.11 8.44
C PRO A 203 -7.11 -22.97 8.57
N ARG A 204 -7.60 -22.30 9.62
CA ARG A 204 -9.03 -22.07 9.82
C ARG A 204 -9.54 -20.96 8.91
N LEU A 205 -8.75 -19.91 8.73
CA LEU A 205 -9.03 -18.85 7.77
C LEU A 205 -9.15 -19.42 6.36
N TYR A 206 -8.15 -20.20 5.91
CA TYR A 206 -8.18 -20.85 4.60
C TYR A 206 -9.42 -21.74 4.41
N ASN A 207 -9.70 -22.61 5.40
CA ASN A 207 -10.83 -23.52 5.34
C ASN A 207 -12.19 -22.81 5.29
N THR A 208 -12.30 -21.62 5.89
CA THR A 208 -13.56 -20.86 5.98
C THR A 208 -13.76 -19.94 4.78
N LEU A 209 -12.70 -19.29 4.32
CA LEU A 209 -12.79 -18.21 3.34
C LEU A 209 -12.53 -18.68 1.91
N ILE A 210 -11.62 -19.65 1.72
CA ILE A 210 -11.05 -19.94 0.39
C ILE A 210 -11.33 -21.35 -0.10
N ARG A 211 -11.25 -22.38 0.75
CA ARG A 211 -11.19 -23.82 0.38
C ARG A 211 -12.03 -24.21 -0.86
N ARG A 212 -11.37 -24.18 -2.02
CA ARG A 212 -11.88 -24.52 -3.35
C ARG A 212 -10.74 -25.13 -4.18
N ARG A 213 -11.04 -25.59 -5.38
CA ARG A 213 -10.01 -26.11 -6.30
C ARG A 213 -9.54 -25.00 -7.24
N PHE A 214 -8.29 -24.59 -7.08
CA PHE A 214 -7.55 -23.73 -7.99
C PHE A 214 -6.27 -24.44 -8.42
N ASP A 215 -5.81 -24.14 -9.63
CA ASP A 215 -4.52 -24.64 -10.13
C ASP A 215 -3.36 -23.82 -9.55
N LEU A 216 -3.63 -22.55 -9.24
CA LEU A 216 -2.69 -21.64 -8.58
C LEU A 216 -3.43 -20.62 -7.72
N GLU A 217 -3.00 -20.46 -6.47
CA GLU A 217 -3.50 -19.46 -5.54
C GLU A 217 -2.40 -18.44 -5.21
N ILE A 218 -2.73 -17.15 -5.25
CA ILE A 218 -1.77 -16.07 -5.18
C ILE A 218 -2.26 -15.03 -4.16
N SER A 219 -1.45 -14.78 -3.14
CA SER A 219 -1.59 -13.59 -2.30
C SER A 219 -0.87 -12.46 -3.01
N PHE A 220 -1.60 -11.50 -3.57
CA PHE A 220 -1.03 -10.42 -4.38
C PHE A 220 -0.67 -9.17 -3.56
N ILE A 221 -0.74 -9.27 -2.25
CA ILE A 221 -0.28 -8.25 -1.30
C ILE A 221 0.15 -8.96 -0.02
N GLU A 222 0.94 -8.31 0.83
CA GLU A 222 1.31 -8.79 2.14
C GLU A 222 0.18 -8.59 3.17
N GLY A 223 0.40 -8.99 4.43
CA GLY A 223 -0.61 -8.81 5.47
C GLY A 223 -1.65 -9.92 5.48
N LEU A 224 -2.93 -9.54 5.52
CA LEU A 224 -4.04 -10.45 5.76
C LEU A 224 -4.23 -11.49 4.63
N SER A 225 -3.99 -11.15 3.37
CA SER A 225 -4.02 -12.11 2.25
C SER A 225 -2.97 -13.22 2.39
N VAL A 226 -1.74 -12.87 2.80
CA VAL A 226 -0.68 -13.85 3.11
C VAL A 226 -1.13 -14.74 4.24
N ARG A 227 -1.68 -14.16 5.31
CA ARG A 227 -2.20 -14.90 6.47
C ARG A 227 -3.29 -15.89 6.09
N VAL A 228 -4.21 -15.51 5.21
CA VAL A 228 -5.30 -16.38 4.73
C VAL A 228 -4.74 -17.56 3.93
N LEU A 229 -3.84 -17.32 2.97
CA LEU A 229 -3.31 -18.37 2.10
C LEU A 229 -2.21 -19.23 2.75
N ALA A 230 -1.57 -18.74 3.82
CA ALA A 230 -0.63 -19.52 4.63
C ALA A 230 -1.29 -20.77 5.25
N GLY A 231 -2.62 -20.78 5.36
CA GLY A 231 -3.41 -21.93 5.81
C GLY A 231 -3.57 -23.06 4.78
N HIS A 232 -3.08 -22.90 3.55
CA HIS A 232 -3.26 -23.89 2.50
C HIS A 232 -2.63 -25.24 2.90
N PRO A 233 -3.39 -26.36 2.93
CA PRO A 233 -2.96 -27.61 3.55
C PRO A 233 -1.74 -28.26 2.89
N LYS A 234 -1.52 -28.00 1.59
CA LYS A 234 -0.37 -28.52 0.82
C LYS A 234 0.69 -27.49 0.47
N LYS A 235 0.68 -26.30 1.08
CA LYS A 235 1.61 -25.20 0.73
C LYS A 235 1.61 -24.85 -0.78
N GLY A 236 0.43 -24.94 -1.42
CA GLY A 236 0.23 -24.79 -2.86
C GLY A 236 -0.07 -23.36 -3.31
N ALA A 237 0.05 -22.40 -2.40
CA ALA A 237 -0.14 -20.98 -2.68
C ALA A 237 1.22 -20.29 -2.90
N VAL A 238 1.15 -19.11 -3.53
CA VAL A 238 2.26 -18.20 -3.77
C VAL A 238 2.02 -16.89 -3.01
N ALA A 239 3.06 -16.38 -2.36
CA ALA A 239 3.05 -15.02 -1.81
C ALA A 239 3.79 -14.09 -2.77
N TRP A 240 3.13 -13.03 -3.25
CA TRP A 240 3.73 -12.01 -4.10
C TRP A 240 4.03 -10.76 -3.28
N ILE A 241 5.30 -10.40 -3.20
CA ILE A 241 5.83 -9.36 -2.30
C ILE A 241 6.16 -8.11 -3.10
N HIS A 242 5.52 -7.01 -2.73
CA HIS A 242 5.57 -5.68 -3.31
C HIS A 242 6.26 -4.65 -2.41
N THR A 243 6.43 -4.95 -1.11
CA THR A 243 7.00 -4.05 -0.10
C THR A 243 8.43 -4.40 0.26
N ASP A 244 9.23 -3.37 0.49
CA ASP A 244 10.54 -3.48 1.13
C ASP A 244 10.37 -3.42 2.66
N PHE A 245 10.47 -4.58 3.33
CA PHE A 245 10.27 -4.72 4.77
C PHE A 245 11.32 -4.00 5.63
N GLU A 246 12.54 -3.81 5.14
CA GLU A 246 13.57 -3.02 5.85
C GLU A 246 13.20 -1.53 5.88
N SER A 247 12.54 -1.04 4.82
CA SER A 247 12.17 0.39 4.68
C SER A 247 10.78 0.72 5.25
N ASP A 248 9.79 -0.16 5.06
CA ASP A 248 8.40 0.07 5.46
C ASP A 248 7.69 -1.24 5.81
N HIS A 249 7.72 -1.63 7.09
CA HIS A 249 7.02 -2.83 7.59
C HIS A 249 5.56 -2.53 7.96
N TRP A 250 4.74 -2.17 6.95
CA TRP A 250 3.34 -1.79 7.15
C TRP A 250 2.44 -2.93 7.68
N THR A 251 2.87 -4.19 7.57
CA THR A 251 2.09 -5.36 7.99
C THR A 251 2.24 -5.74 9.46
N HIS A 252 3.16 -5.12 10.19
CA HIS A 252 3.40 -5.39 11.61
C HIS A 252 2.16 -5.25 12.52
N PRO A 253 1.08 -4.51 12.19
CA PRO A 253 -0.15 -4.49 12.99
C PRO A 253 -0.96 -5.79 12.88
N TYR A 254 -0.80 -6.54 11.79
CA TYR A 254 -1.59 -7.74 11.49
C TYR A 254 -0.92 -9.04 11.94
N PHE A 255 0.34 -8.96 12.36
CA PHE A 255 1.16 -10.11 12.72
C PHE A 255 2.04 -9.84 13.96
N ASP A 256 2.28 -10.89 14.73
CA ASP A 256 3.54 -10.99 15.45
C ASP A 256 4.68 -11.29 14.45
N SER A 257 5.87 -10.72 14.61
CA SER A 257 6.95 -10.89 13.62
C SER A 257 7.38 -12.36 13.47
N THR A 258 7.24 -13.17 14.53
CA THR A 258 7.47 -14.62 14.46
C THR A 258 6.40 -15.31 13.62
N GLU A 259 5.13 -14.95 13.81
CA GLU A 259 4.01 -15.50 13.07
C GLU A 259 4.09 -15.16 11.58
N GLU A 260 4.44 -13.92 11.24
CA GLU A 260 4.59 -13.49 9.85
C GLU A 260 5.64 -14.33 9.11
N ARG A 261 6.80 -14.52 9.75
CA ARG A 261 7.85 -15.40 9.22
C ARG A 261 7.36 -16.84 9.06
N VAL A 262 6.59 -17.36 10.02
CA VAL A 262 5.99 -18.70 9.92
C VAL A 262 5.01 -18.78 8.76
N CYS A 263 4.20 -17.74 8.54
CA CYS A 263 3.31 -17.65 7.40
C CYS A 263 4.11 -17.70 6.11
N PHE A 264 5.16 -16.89 5.95
CA PHE A 264 6.00 -16.94 4.76
C PHE A 264 6.68 -18.30 4.53
N ASN A 265 7.15 -18.98 5.58
CA ASN A 265 7.70 -20.34 5.51
C ASN A 265 6.67 -21.43 5.11
N SER A 266 5.38 -21.09 5.14
CA SER A 266 4.32 -21.99 4.65
C SER A 266 4.14 -21.92 3.13
N PHE A 267 4.71 -20.92 2.45
CA PHE A 267 4.66 -20.84 0.99
C PHE A 267 5.82 -21.61 0.37
N ARG A 268 5.53 -22.44 -0.64
CA ARG A 268 6.57 -23.16 -1.40
C ARG A 268 7.30 -22.24 -2.38
N GLN A 269 6.65 -21.16 -2.80
CA GLN A 269 7.22 -20.12 -3.65
C GLN A 269 6.78 -18.75 -3.13
N ILE A 270 7.73 -17.83 -3.09
CA ILE A 270 7.50 -16.40 -2.87
C ILE A 270 7.97 -15.71 -4.14
N VAL A 271 7.22 -14.74 -4.65
CA VAL A 271 7.57 -13.93 -5.82
C VAL A 271 7.88 -12.53 -5.35
N PHE A 272 8.89 -11.90 -5.93
CA PHE A 272 9.29 -10.54 -5.57
C PHE A 272 9.19 -9.60 -6.77
N VAL A 273 8.73 -8.37 -6.54
CA VAL A 273 8.63 -7.36 -7.62
C VAL A 273 9.96 -6.74 -8.01
N SER A 274 11.02 -6.94 -7.25
CA SER A 274 12.38 -6.49 -7.58
C SER A 274 13.43 -7.34 -6.87
N LYS A 275 14.66 -7.32 -7.38
CA LYS A 275 15.80 -7.99 -6.74
C LYS A 275 16.07 -7.45 -5.35
N ASN A 276 15.99 -6.13 -5.19
CA ASN A 276 16.22 -5.48 -3.91
C ASN A 276 15.17 -5.88 -2.86
N VAL A 277 13.89 -5.96 -3.24
CA VAL A 277 12.83 -6.44 -2.34
C VAL A 277 13.10 -7.88 -1.91
N ARG A 278 13.53 -8.76 -2.82
CA ARG A 278 13.91 -10.15 -2.50
C ARG A 278 15.07 -10.21 -1.50
N GLU A 279 16.11 -9.42 -1.71
CA GLU A 279 17.30 -9.41 -0.87
C GLU A 279 17.00 -8.83 0.53
N SER A 280 16.26 -7.73 0.59
CA SER A 280 15.76 -7.14 1.83
C SER A 280 14.90 -8.12 2.62
N PHE A 281 13.91 -8.75 1.97
CA PHE A 281 13.07 -9.77 2.58
C PHE A 281 13.90 -10.91 3.18
N SER A 282 14.89 -11.41 2.42
CA SER A 282 15.76 -12.50 2.87
C SER A 282 16.54 -12.15 4.13
N ARG A 283 17.02 -10.91 4.27
CA ARG A 283 17.73 -10.42 5.45
C ARG A 283 16.77 -10.18 6.61
N PHE A 284 15.69 -9.45 6.36
CA PHE A 284 14.73 -9.04 7.39
C PHE A 284 14.10 -10.23 8.12
N PHE A 285 13.67 -11.26 7.38
CA PHE A 285 13.06 -12.45 7.97
C PHE A 285 14.05 -13.58 8.32
N ASP A 286 15.35 -13.39 8.07
CA ASP A 286 16.37 -14.45 8.19
C ASP A 286 15.97 -15.71 7.40
N MET A 287 15.60 -15.51 6.13
CA MET A 287 15.12 -16.56 5.22
C MET A 287 16.02 -16.64 3.98
N PRO A 288 17.27 -17.15 4.10
CA PRO A 288 18.23 -17.16 2.99
C PRO A 288 17.75 -17.93 1.75
N ALA A 289 16.88 -18.94 1.91
CA ALA A 289 16.25 -19.65 0.80
C ALA A 289 15.39 -18.73 -0.09
N ALA A 290 14.88 -17.62 0.45
CA ALA A 290 14.12 -16.63 -0.31
C ALA A 290 14.98 -15.90 -1.36
N SER A 291 16.31 -15.87 -1.22
CA SER A 291 17.20 -15.30 -2.24
C SER A 291 17.16 -16.06 -3.58
N MET A 292 16.75 -17.33 -3.57
CA MET A 292 16.64 -18.19 -4.75
C MET A 292 15.27 -18.12 -5.44
N ASN A 293 14.32 -17.39 -4.85
CA ASN A 293 12.99 -17.24 -5.40
C ASN A 293 12.95 -16.28 -6.60
N PRO A 294 11.94 -16.44 -7.48
CA PRO A 294 11.81 -15.65 -8.68
C PRO A 294 11.52 -14.18 -8.39
N VAL A 295 12.07 -13.33 -9.26
CA VAL A 295 11.71 -11.91 -9.35
C VAL A 295 10.87 -11.74 -10.60
N ILE A 296 9.64 -11.25 -10.44
CA ILE A 296 8.72 -10.94 -11.53
C ILE A 296 8.30 -9.50 -11.38
N TYR A 297 8.79 -8.65 -12.29
CA TYR A 297 8.49 -7.22 -12.29
C TYR A 297 7.00 -6.97 -12.54
N ASN A 298 6.48 -5.90 -11.95
CA ASN A 298 5.08 -5.52 -12.17
C ASN A 298 4.85 -5.22 -13.65
N ILE A 299 3.75 -5.75 -14.19
CA ILE A 299 3.33 -5.47 -15.55
C ILE A 299 2.72 -4.07 -15.61
N VAL A 300 3.09 -3.32 -16.64
CA VAL A 300 2.57 -2.00 -16.94
C VAL A 300 1.84 -2.06 -18.29
N ASP A 301 0.55 -1.71 -18.30
CA ASP A 301 -0.25 -1.69 -19.53
C ASP A 301 -0.02 -0.39 -20.32
N SER A 302 1.04 -0.40 -21.13
CA SER A 302 1.46 0.76 -21.91
C SER A 302 0.41 1.25 -22.91
N LYS A 303 -0.43 0.36 -23.46
CA LYS A 303 -1.50 0.74 -24.41
C LYS A 303 -2.60 1.50 -23.68
N HIS A 304 -3.01 1.00 -22.52
CA HIS A 304 -3.99 1.65 -21.67
C HIS A 304 -3.51 3.02 -21.17
N ILE A 305 -2.26 3.11 -20.72
CA ILE A 305 -1.65 4.38 -20.29
C ILE A 305 -1.67 5.43 -21.40
N LYS A 306 -1.20 5.08 -22.60
CA LYS A 306 -1.20 6.01 -23.75
C LYS A 306 -2.61 6.46 -24.13
N THR A 307 -3.58 5.54 -24.10
CA THR A 307 -4.98 5.86 -24.40
C THR A 307 -5.58 6.83 -23.37
N LEU A 308 -5.31 6.63 -22.08
CA LEU A 308 -5.79 7.51 -21.02
C LEU A 308 -5.06 8.86 -21.00
N ALA A 309 -3.79 8.90 -21.40
CA ALA A 309 -2.99 10.12 -21.48
C ALA A 309 -3.53 11.15 -22.49
N GLU A 310 -4.23 10.70 -23.53
CA GLU A 310 -4.84 11.56 -24.55
C GLU A 310 -6.12 12.25 -24.07
N LYS A 311 -6.74 11.79 -22.97
CA LYS A 311 -7.95 12.41 -22.43
C LYS A 311 -7.70 13.86 -22.02
N PRO A 312 -8.71 14.74 -22.10
CA PRO A 312 -8.58 16.13 -21.68
C PRO A 312 -8.42 16.23 -20.16
N ILE A 313 -7.76 17.30 -19.71
CA ILE A 313 -7.74 17.72 -18.30
C ILE A 313 -8.54 19.02 -18.14
N PRO A 314 -9.12 19.30 -16.96
CA PRO A 314 -9.89 20.52 -16.71
C PRO A 314 -8.98 21.75 -16.48
N LEU A 315 -7.96 21.92 -17.32
CA LEU A 315 -7.00 23.01 -17.28
C LEU A 315 -6.51 23.31 -18.69
N ASP A 316 -6.55 24.58 -19.08
CA ASP A 316 -5.96 25.03 -20.34
C ASP A 316 -4.46 25.25 -20.16
N VAL A 317 -3.69 24.22 -20.54
CA VAL A 317 -2.22 24.24 -20.45
C VAL A 317 -1.55 25.15 -21.47
N SER A 318 -2.27 25.61 -22.51
CA SER A 318 -1.71 26.56 -23.47
C SER A 318 -1.37 27.92 -22.84
N LEU A 319 -1.99 28.21 -21.69
CA LEU A 319 -1.71 29.39 -20.88
C LEU A 319 -0.45 29.26 -20.02
N ILE A 320 0.16 28.07 -19.95
CA ILE A 320 1.36 27.81 -19.16
C ILE A 320 2.56 27.78 -20.12
N THR A 321 3.39 28.82 -20.05
CA THR A 321 4.56 28.99 -20.93
C THR A 321 5.88 28.59 -20.27
N VAL A 322 5.83 28.04 -19.05
CA VAL A 322 6.99 27.61 -18.26
C VAL A 322 6.92 26.10 -18.01
N PRO A 323 8.05 25.43 -17.73
CA PRO A 323 8.06 24.00 -17.50
C PRO A 323 7.15 23.56 -16.34
N ILE A 324 6.56 22.37 -16.47
CA ILE A 324 5.70 21.75 -15.46
C ILE A 324 6.41 20.52 -14.88
N ILE A 325 6.67 20.57 -13.58
CA ILE A 325 7.16 19.44 -12.77
C ILE A 325 5.95 18.74 -12.13
N LEU A 326 5.85 17.42 -12.27
CA LEU A 326 4.76 16.63 -11.71
C LEU A 326 5.28 15.56 -10.74
N LEU A 327 4.58 15.41 -9.62
CA LEU A 327 4.69 14.27 -8.73
C LEU A 327 3.35 13.54 -8.66
N VAL A 328 3.40 12.21 -8.69
CA VAL A 328 2.21 11.34 -8.60
C VAL A 328 2.44 10.30 -7.51
N GLY A 329 1.51 10.20 -6.56
CA GLY A 329 1.52 9.12 -5.58
C GLY A 329 0.71 9.43 -4.31
N ARG A 330 0.58 8.43 -3.44
CA ARG A 330 -0.04 8.59 -2.12
C ARG A 330 0.71 9.63 -1.30
N LEU A 331 0.03 10.65 -0.76
CA LEU A 331 0.62 11.73 0.02
C LEU A 331 1.06 11.22 1.41
N HIS A 332 2.20 10.53 1.43
CA HIS A 332 2.80 9.89 2.59
C HIS A 332 4.24 10.42 2.79
N PRO A 333 4.75 10.53 4.03
CA PRO A 333 6.10 11.03 4.33
C PRO A 333 7.20 10.39 3.48
N ILE A 334 7.12 9.06 3.28
CA ILE A 334 8.12 8.31 2.52
C ILE A 334 8.27 8.76 1.06
N LYS A 335 7.25 9.43 0.48
CA LYS A 335 7.24 9.88 -0.92
C LYS A 335 7.90 11.25 -1.14
N GLY A 336 8.32 11.94 -0.07
CA GLY A 336 9.14 13.15 -0.19
C GLY A 336 8.42 14.38 -0.80
N PHE A 337 7.11 14.50 -0.67
CA PHE A 337 6.40 15.70 -1.15
C PHE A 337 6.85 16.97 -0.44
N GLU A 338 7.14 16.89 0.87
CA GLU A 338 7.58 18.05 1.67
C GLU A 338 8.95 18.59 1.23
N ARG A 339 9.94 17.71 1.04
CA ARG A 339 11.25 18.12 0.49
C ARG A 339 11.11 18.74 -0.91
N MET A 340 10.18 18.23 -1.71
CA MET A 340 9.94 18.77 -3.04
C MET A 340 9.36 20.20 -2.99
N LEU A 341 8.46 20.51 -2.05
CA LEU A 341 7.99 21.88 -1.83
C LEU A 341 9.15 22.83 -1.46
N ALA A 342 10.05 22.39 -0.58
CA ALA A 342 11.22 23.17 -0.20
C ALA A 342 12.19 23.40 -1.37
N ILE A 343 12.42 22.37 -2.20
CA ILE A 343 13.24 22.46 -3.42
C ILE A 343 12.59 23.38 -4.45
N HIS A 344 11.27 23.28 -4.65
CA HIS A 344 10.51 24.16 -5.54
C HIS A 344 10.66 25.63 -5.15
N ALA A 345 10.47 25.95 -3.87
CA ALA A 345 10.69 27.30 -3.35
C ALA A 345 12.13 27.80 -3.56
N ARG A 346 13.13 26.93 -3.35
CA ARG A 346 14.55 27.25 -3.61
C ARG A 346 14.84 27.52 -5.10
N LEU A 347 14.24 26.76 -6.02
CA LEU A 347 14.40 26.94 -7.46
C LEU A 347 13.79 28.29 -7.90
N LEU A 348 12.59 28.61 -7.42
CA LEU A 348 11.95 29.92 -7.67
C LEU A 348 12.77 31.08 -7.11
N ALA A 349 13.33 30.94 -5.92
CA ALA A 349 14.20 31.95 -5.31
C ALA A 349 15.48 32.21 -6.13
N ARG A 350 15.88 31.28 -7.01
CA ARG A 350 16.98 31.46 -7.98
C ARG A 350 16.52 32.01 -9.33
N GLY A 351 15.25 32.38 -9.48
CA GLY A 351 14.68 32.90 -10.72
C GLY A 351 14.39 31.81 -11.77
N LEU A 352 14.35 30.53 -11.35
CA LEU A 352 14.01 29.43 -12.25
C LEU A 352 12.48 29.26 -12.26
N GLU A 353 11.81 29.95 -13.17
CA GLU A 353 10.34 29.91 -13.28
C GLU A 353 9.85 28.54 -13.80
N HIS A 354 8.93 27.92 -13.06
CA HIS A 354 8.27 26.66 -13.42
C HIS A 354 7.01 26.47 -12.55
N LYS A 355 6.18 25.49 -12.91
CA LYS A 355 5.03 25.04 -12.10
C LYS A 355 5.33 23.70 -11.44
N LEU A 356 4.76 23.50 -10.26
CA LEU A 356 4.76 22.23 -9.53
C LEU A 356 3.34 21.69 -9.44
N TRP A 357 3.10 20.51 -10.00
CA TRP A 357 1.84 19.78 -9.87
C TRP A 357 2.03 18.56 -8.98
N ILE A 358 1.06 18.33 -8.10
CA ILE A 358 1.05 17.19 -7.19
C ILE A 358 -0.30 16.48 -7.35
N VAL A 359 -0.26 15.24 -7.84
CA VAL A 359 -1.41 14.35 -7.99
C VAL A 359 -1.37 13.25 -6.94
N GLY A 360 -2.46 13.10 -6.21
CA GLY A 360 -2.63 12.08 -5.18
C GLY A 360 -3.28 12.65 -3.93
N ASP A 361 -3.63 11.75 -3.02
CA ASP A 361 -4.18 12.09 -1.71
C ASP A 361 -3.54 11.23 -0.61
N GLY A 362 -3.74 11.62 0.65
CA GLY A 362 -3.22 10.89 1.80
C GLY A 362 -2.99 11.75 3.03
N VAL A 363 -2.31 11.17 4.01
CA VAL A 363 -2.11 11.75 5.35
C VAL A 363 -1.42 13.12 5.35
N LEU A 364 -0.67 13.47 4.29
CA LEU A 364 0.00 14.76 4.17
C LEU A 364 -0.84 15.86 3.50
N SER A 365 -2.06 15.59 3.03
CA SER A 365 -2.86 16.53 2.23
C SER A 365 -2.99 17.92 2.87
N GLU A 366 -3.44 18.01 4.13
CA GLU A 366 -3.58 19.28 4.85
C GLU A 366 -2.24 19.93 5.22
N LYS A 367 -1.22 19.10 5.52
CA LYS A 367 0.12 19.59 5.84
C LYS A 367 0.74 20.27 4.62
N LEU A 368 0.62 19.68 3.42
CA LEU A 368 1.11 20.25 2.17
C LEU A 368 0.41 21.56 1.82
N LYS A 369 -0.92 21.65 1.99
CA LYS A 369 -1.66 22.92 1.79
C LYS A 369 -1.14 24.03 2.69
N THR A 370 -0.87 23.72 3.96
CA THR A 370 -0.32 24.68 4.93
C THR A 370 1.09 25.11 4.54
N GLU A 371 1.92 24.16 4.12
CA GLU A 371 3.31 24.41 3.76
C GLU A 371 3.44 25.24 2.48
N ILE A 372 2.60 24.98 1.47
CA ILE A 372 2.50 25.78 0.24
C ILE A 372 2.25 27.27 0.56
N LYS A 373 1.34 27.55 1.50
CA LYS A 373 1.07 28.92 1.97
C LYS A 373 2.22 29.52 2.75
N ARG A 374 2.83 28.73 3.64
CA ARG A 374 3.97 29.17 4.47
C ARG A 374 5.16 29.58 3.61
N LEU A 375 5.42 28.82 2.54
CA LEU A 375 6.50 29.06 1.57
C LEU A 375 6.17 30.13 0.53
N LYS A 376 4.92 30.60 0.47
CA LYS A 376 4.43 31.60 -0.50
C LYS A 376 4.60 31.16 -1.96
N ILE A 377 4.25 29.91 -2.25
CA ILE A 377 4.39 29.26 -3.57
C ILE A 377 3.02 28.83 -4.16
N GLU A 378 1.93 29.45 -3.70
CA GLU A 378 0.57 29.13 -4.14
C GLU A 378 0.37 29.34 -5.64
N ASP A 379 0.93 30.42 -6.19
CA ASP A 379 0.76 30.76 -7.62
C ASP A 379 1.50 29.81 -8.57
N SER A 380 2.48 29.07 -8.05
CA SER A 380 3.31 28.13 -8.81
C SER A 380 3.02 26.67 -8.49
N THR A 381 2.18 26.37 -7.49
CA THR A 381 1.91 25.00 -7.04
C THR A 381 0.43 24.63 -7.20
N LEU A 382 0.16 23.48 -7.82
CA LEU A 382 -1.19 22.92 -7.95
C LEU A 382 -1.26 21.57 -7.25
N LEU A 383 -1.92 21.55 -6.08
CA LEU A 383 -2.27 20.31 -5.37
C LEU A 383 -3.62 19.81 -5.89
N LEU A 384 -3.60 18.77 -6.72
CA LEU A 384 -4.75 18.29 -7.48
C LEU A 384 -5.63 17.30 -6.73
N GLY A 385 -5.18 16.82 -5.57
CA GLY A 385 -5.83 15.71 -4.87
C GLY A 385 -5.79 14.42 -5.69
N PHE A 386 -6.64 13.46 -5.33
CA PHE A 386 -6.80 12.22 -6.09
C PHE A 386 -7.35 12.51 -7.49
N GLN A 387 -6.76 11.84 -8.50
CA GLN A 387 -7.20 11.93 -9.90
C GLN A 387 -7.42 10.51 -10.43
N ASP A 388 -8.62 10.23 -10.95
CA ASP A 388 -8.94 8.92 -11.55
C ASP A 388 -8.02 8.59 -12.74
N ASN A 389 -7.63 9.62 -13.48
CA ASN A 389 -6.72 9.51 -14.63
C ASN A 389 -5.49 10.41 -14.43
N PRO A 390 -4.46 9.94 -13.70
CA PRO A 390 -3.22 10.69 -13.53
C PRO A 390 -2.42 10.79 -14.84
N TYR A 391 -2.63 9.88 -15.79
CA TYR A 391 -1.88 9.84 -17.05
C TYR A 391 -2.16 11.07 -17.93
N ALA A 392 -3.38 11.59 -17.90
CA ALA A 392 -3.70 12.82 -18.64
C ALA A 392 -2.90 14.01 -18.12
N TRP A 393 -2.73 14.13 -16.80
CA TRP A 393 -1.88 15.16 -16.16
C TRP A 393 -0.39 14.92 -16.43
N MET A 394 0.06 13.68 -16.29
CA MET A 394 1.42 13.25 -16.60
C MET A 394 1.81 13.58 -18.04
N ASN A 395 0.87 13.43 -18.97
CA ASN A 395 1.09 13.74 -20.38
C ASN A 395 1.23 15.25 -20.67
N ARG A 396 0.72 16.14 -19.82
CA ARG A 396 0.93 17.60 -19.93
C ARG A 396 2.16 18.09 -19.17
N ALA A 397 2.70 17.29 -18.26
CA ALA A 397 3.92 17.63 -17.56
C ALA A 397 5.15 17.46 -18.48
N ASP A 398 6.21 18.19 -18.14
CA ASP A 398 7.50 18.14 -18.81
C ASP A 398 8.47 17.22 -18.08
N ILE A 399 8.49 17.34 -16.74
CA ILE A 399 9.34 16.56 -15.84
C ILE A 399 8.45 15.80 -14.85
N CYS A 400 8.65 14.48 -14.73
CA CYS A 400 8.04 13.67 -13.69
C CYS A 400 9.07 13.32 -12.61
N VAL A 401 8.76 13.60 -11.36
CA VAL A 401 9.67 13.44 -10.22
C VAL A 401 9.16 12.37 -9.26
N SER A 402 10.05 11.47 -8.85
CA SER A 402 9.88 10.63 -7.65
C SER A 402 10.91 11.05 -6.61
N ALA A 403 10.49 11.85 -5.64
CA ALA A 403 11.35 12.38 -4.57
C ALA A 403 11.44 11.45 -3.34
N SER A 404 11.10 10.17 -3.51
CA SER A 404 10.88 9.24 -2.42
C SER A 404 12.13 8.98 -1.58
N TYR A 405 11.97 8.86 -0.27
CA TYR A 405 13.02 8.36 0.63
C TYR A 405 13.20 6.85 0.47
N ALA A 406 12.11 6.11 0.24
CA ALA A 406 12.13 4.70 -0.10
C ALA A 406 11.04 4.38 -1.15
N GLU A 407 11.34 3.42 -2.02
CA GLU A 407 10.44 2.93 -3.08
C GLU A 407 10.82 1.47 -3.37
N SER A 408 9.82 0.59 -3.50
CA SER A 408 10.08 -0.85 -3.70
C SER A 408 10.20 -1.25 -5.17
N PHE A 409 9.55 -0.50 -6.07
CA PHE A 409 9.64 -0.69 -7.52
C PHE A 409 9.46 0.64 -8.27
N GLY A 410 8.33 1.34 -8.02
CA GLY A 410 8.08 2.68 -8.55
C GLY A 410 7.47 2.70 -9.95
N LEU A 411 6.22 2.23 -10.03
CA LEU A 411 5.41 2.18 -11.26
C LEU A 411 5.30 3.54 -11.97
N THR A 412 5.13 4.62 -11.20
CA THR A 412 4.93 5.97 -11.73
C THR A 412 6.12 6.45 -12.59
N MET A 413 7.34 5.99 -12.31
CA MET A 413 8.51 6.26 -13.14
C MET A 413 8.40 5.55 -14.50
N ILE A 414 7.98 4.29 -14.50
CA ILE A 414 7.80 3.50 -15.73
C ILE A 414 6.66 4.08 -16.57
N GLU A 415 5.55 4.46 -15.92
CA GLU A 415 4.41 5.13 -16.56
C GLU A 415 4.85 6.44 -17.25
N ALA A 416 5.64 7.26 -16.56
CA ALA A 416 6.20 8.49 -17.12
C ALA A 416 7.14 8.21 -18.31
N CYS A 417 7.96 7.15 -18.21
CA CYS A 417 8.80 6.72 -19.32
C CYS A 417 7.97 6.29 -20.55
N PHE A 418 6.85 5.59 -20.36
CA PHE A 418 5.95 5.21 -21.47
C PHE A 418 5.27 6.39 -22.16
N LEU A 419 5.15 7.52 -21.46
CA LEU A 419 4.65 8.79 -21.99
C LEU A 419 5.77 9.69 -22.53
N GLY A 420 7.01 9.19 -22.58
CA GLY A 420 8.16 9.94 -23.10
C GLY A 420 8.52 11.16 -22.25
N LYS A 421 8.30 11.10 -20.94
CA LYS A 421 8.58 12.23 -20.02
C LYS A 421 10.01 12.17 -19.49
N ALA A 422 10.58 13.35 -19.23
CA ALA A 422 11.82 13.45 -18.49
C ALA A 422 11.56 12.97 -17.05
N VAL A 423 12.21 11.90 -16.62
CA VAL A 423 12.08 11.39 -15.25
C VAL A 423 13.26 11.86 -14.42
N VAL A 424 12.99 12.20 -13.15
CA VAL A 424 14.01 12.35 -12.11
C VAL A 424 13.56 11.55 -10.89
N ALA A 425 14.42 10.68 -10.36
CA ALA A 425 14.12 9.95 -9.15
C ALA A 425 15.34 9.85 -8.25
N THR A 426 15.10 9.99 -6.95
CA THR A 426 16.09 9.74 -5.92
C THR A 426 16.44 8.26 -5.88
N GLN A 427 17.71 7.95 -5.58
CA GLN A 427 18.23 6.59 -5.59
C GLN A 427 17.70 5.82 -4.38
N THR A 428 16.79 4.90 -4.67
CA THR A 428 16.15 3.98 -3.75
C THR A 428 16.28 2.57 -4.32
N ALA A 429 15.92 1.57 -3.53
CA ALA A 429 15.89 0.18 -3.98
C ALA A 429 15.10 0.01 -5.30
N GLY A 430 13.90 0.56 -5.38
CA GLY A 430 13.02 0.44 -6.55
C GLY A 430 13.48 1.29 -7.73
N SER A 431 13.83 2.56 -7.49
CA SER A 431 14.26 3.44 -8.58
C SER A 431 15.55 3.00 -9.25
N ALA A 432 16.49 2.39 -8.51
CA ALA A 432 17.71 1.80 -9.10
C ALA A 432 17.43 0.54 -9.93
N GLU A 433 16.33 -0.17 -9.66
CA GLU A 433 15.90 -1.31 -10.47
C GLU A 433 15.29 -0.82 -11.81
N VAL A 434 14.60 0.32 -11.78
CA VAL A 434 13.91 0.91 -12.94
C VAL A 434 14.85 1.77 -13.79
N LEU A 435 15.48 2.77 -13.18
CA LEU A 435 16.38 3.72 -13.83
C LEU A 435 17.82 3.22 -13.69
N LEU A 436 18.53 3.13 -14.81
CA LEU A 436 19.86 2.50 -14.84
C LEU A 436 20.95 3.39 -14.24
N ASP A 437 20.87 4.70 -14.47
CA ASP A 437 21.91 5.66 -14.11
C ASP A 437 21.36 7.11 -14.16
N ARG A 438 22.26 8.07 -13.97
CA ARG A 438 21.94 9.50 -14.10
C ARG A 438 21.41 9.87 -15.49
N ARG A 439 21.77 9.18 -16.58
CA ARG A 439 21.22 9.40 -17.94
C ARG A 439 19.73 9.05 -18.04
N HIS A 440 19.22 8.23 -17.14
CA HIS A 440 17.80 7.90 -17.06
C HIS A 440 17.06 8.69 -15.98
N GLY A 441 17.76 9.55 -15.24
CA GLY A 441 17.17 10.40 -14.19
C GLY A 441 17.40 9.92 -12.76
N LEU A 442 18.24 8.90 -12.55
CA LEU A 442 18.59 8.46 -11.20
C LEU A 442 19.60 9.41 -10.56
N VAL A 443 19.25 9.97 -9.40
CA VAL A 443 20.12 10.87 -8.63
C VAL A 443 20.31 10.37 -7.20
N GLU A 444 21.35 10.82 -6.53
CA GLU A 444 21.55 10.52 -5.12
C GLU A 444 20.30 10.91 -4.29
N ASN A 445 20.01 10.14 -3.24
CA ASN A 445 18.86 10.41 -2.38
C ASN A 445 19.14 11.53 -1.37
N SER A 446 19.35 12.74 -1.90
CA SER A 446 19.58 13.96 -1.12
C SER A 446 18.83 15.14 -1.74
N ASP A 447 18.47 16.13 -0.92
CA ASP A 447 17.77 17.32 -1.38
C ASP A 447 18.64 18.13 -2.34
N GLU A 448 19.95 18.16 -2.10
CA GLU A 448 20.94 18.83 -2.94
C GLU A 448 21.04 18.18 -4.32
N ALA A 449 21.15 16.86 -4.41
CA ALA A 449 21.23 16.18 -5.71
C ALA A 449 19.95 16.38 -6.52
N LEU A 450 18.79 16.28 -5.88
CA LEU A 450 17.50 16.52 -6.54
C LEU A 450 17.36 17.99 -6.98
N PHE A 451 17.76 18.94 -6.14
CA PHE A 451 17.80 20.36 -6.48
C PHE A 451 18.70 20.64 -7.69
N HIS A 452 19.92 20.08 -7.70
CA HIS A 452 20.89 20.30 -8.78
C HIS A 452 20.40 19.72 -10.10
N GLU A 453 19.84 18.50 -10.08
CA GLU A 453 19.33 17.86 -11.28
C GLU A 453 18.13 18.62 -11.88
N LEU A 454 17.21 19.10 -11.03
CA LEU A 454 16.10 19.92 -11.51
C LEU A 454 16.57 21.29 -12.02
N SER A 455 17.56 21.90 -11.37
CA SER A 455 18.19 23.12 -11.88
C SER A 455 18.80 22.88 -13.26
N ASP A 456 19.56 21.80 -13.43
CA ASP A 456 20.20 21.44 -14.71
C ASP A 456 19.14 21.25 -15.81
N LEU A 457 18.03 20.57 -15.52
CA LEU A 457 16.94 20.35 -16.47
C LEU A 457 16.23 21.64 -16.88
N LEU A 458 16.11 22.61 -15.96
CA LEU A 458 15.46 23.90 -16.24
C LEU A 458 16.39 24.87 -16.98
N THR A 459 17.71 24.75 -16.85
CA THR A 459 18.67 25.71 -17.43
C THR A 459 19.48 25.19 -18.61
N THR A 460 19.66 23.88 -18.74
CA THR A 460 20.54 23.29 -19.76
C THR A 460 19.76 23.01 -21.04
N PRO A 461 20.14 23.62 -22.19
CA PRO A 461 19.45 23.37 -23.45
C PRO A 461 19.41 21.89 -23.81
N ASN A 462 18.24 21.41 -24.27
CA ASN A 462 17.98 20.05 -24.76
C ASN A 462 18.20 18.91 -23.74
N LEU A 463 18.55 19.19 -22.48
CA LEU A 463 18.77 18.14 -21.48
C LEU A 463 17.48 17.37 -21.17
N MET A 464 16.36 18.09 -21.05
CA MET A 464 15.04 17.51 -20.84
C MET A 464 14.62 16.58 -21.99
N GLU A 465 14.80 17.01 -23.25
CA GLU A 465 14.52 16.16 -24.40
C GLU A 465 15.45 14.93 -24.46
N SER A 466 16.72 15.10 -24.10
CA SER A 466 17.68 14.00 -24.01
C SER A 466 17.24 12.96 -22.97
N ARG A 467 16.76 13.43 -21.81
CA ARG A 467 16.19 12.60 -20.76
C ARG A 467 14.95 11.85 -21.24
N ALA A 468 14.02 12.56 -21.89
CA ALA A 468 12.81 11.98 -22.48
C ALA A 468 13.15 10.90 -23.52
N ARG A 469 14.16 11.12 -24.38
CA ARG A 469 14.63 10.11 -25.34
C ARG A 469 15.23 8.88 -24.66
N ALA A 470 16.00 9.07 -23.58
CA ALA A 470 16.57 7.96 -22.80
C ALA A 470 15.51 7.10 -22.11
N ALA A 471 14.28 7.60 -21.91
CA ALA A 471 13.18 6.80 -21.40
C ALA A 471 12.85 5.57 -22.28
N GLY A 472 13.19 5.61 -23.58
CA GLY A 472 13.06 4.47 -24.49
C GLY A 472 13.80 3.22 -23.99
N ASP A 473 15.01 3.40 -23.46
CA ASP A 473 15.86 2.32 -22.93
C ASP A 473 15.19 1.63 -21.72
N VAL A 474 14.49 2.41 -20.89
CA VAL A 474 13.69 1.90 -19.75
C VAL A 474 12.48 1.15 -20.26
N THR A 475 11.67 1.76 -21.13
CA THR A 475 10.43 1.12 -21.62
C THR A 475 10.67 -0.22 -22.31
N ALA A 476 11.78 -0.37 -23.05
CA ALA A 476 12.16 -1.62 -23.70
C ALA A 476 12.33 -2.80 -22.71
N ARG A 477 12.75 -2.52 -21.47
CA ARG A 477 12.90 -3.53 -20.41
C ARG A 477 11.57 -3.93 -19.77
N PHE A 478 10.58 -3.05 -19.82
CA PHE A 478 9.26 -3.23 -19.18
C PHE A 478 8.13 -3.40 -20.19
N LEU A 479 8.43 -3.72 -21.45
CA LEU A 479 7.42 -4.04 -22.47
C LEU A 479 6.56 -5.21 -21.99
N SER A 480 5.25 -5.00 -22.00
CA SER A 480 4.28 -5.94 -21.45
C SER A 480 4.42 -7.33 -22.07
N GLU A 481 4.70 -7.45 -23.38
CA GLU A 481 4.83 -8.74 -24.08
C GLU A 481 5.90 -9.66 -23.47
N ARG A 482 7.06 -9.10 -23.13
CA ARG A 482 8.14 -9.85 -22.48
C ARG A 482 7.74 -10.30 -21.07
N LEU A 483 7.24 -9.36 -20.27
CA LEU A 483 6.84 -9.65 -18.89
C LEU A 483 5.66 -10.62 -18.83
N ILE A 484 4.75 -10.56 -19.81
CA ILE A 484 3.65 -11.52 -19.97
C ILE A 484 4.18 -12.92 -20.32
N SER A 485 5.20 -13.03 -21.17
CA SER A 485 5.83 -14.33 -21.45
C SER A 485 6.46 -14.93 -20.20
N GLU A 486 7.27 -14.14 -19.48
CA GLU A 486 7.91 -14.54 -18.21
C GLU A 486 6.85 -14.95 -17.15
N LEU A 487 5.74 -14.19 -17.07
CA LEU A 487 4.60 -14.52 -16.20
C LEU A 487 3.93 -15.84 -16.60
N ASN A 488 3.64 -16.03 -17.89
CA ASN A 488 2.98 -17.23 -18.39
C ASN A 488 3.81 -18.49 -18.08
N GLU A 489 5.12 -18.42 -18.34
CA GLU A 489 6.07 -19.49 -18.00
C GLU A 489 6.11 -19.75 -16.48
N TYR A 490 6.06 -18.68 -15.68
CA TYR A 490 6.00 -18.80 -14.22
C TYR A 490 4.70 -19.48 -13.76
N ILE A 491 3.54 -19.09 -14.30
CA ILE A 491 2.25 -19.69 -13.97
C ILE A 491 2.26 -21.17 -14.34
N ASP A 492 2.68 -21.51 -15.56
CA ASP A 492 2.72 -22.91 -16.03
C ASP A 492 3.63 -23.78 -15.16
N SER A 493 4.83 -23.30 -14.86
CA SER A 493 5.79 -24.04 -14.04
C SER A 493 5.30 -24.19 -12.59
N SER A 494 4.58 -23.20 -12.06
CA SER A 494 4.00 -23.25 -10.72
C SER A 494 2.82 -24.23 -10.65
N VAL A 495 1.91 -24.18 -11.64
CA VAL A 495 0.78 -25.12 -11.76
C VAL A 495 1.28 -26.57 -11.88
N ALA A 496 2.29 -26.83 -12.72
CA ALA A 496 2.89 -28.16 -12.85
C ALA A 496 3.48 -28.65 -11.52
N ARG A 497 4.25 -27.79 -10.84
CA ARG A 497 4.88 -28.08 -9.55
C ARG A 497 3.87 -28.39 -8.44
N PHE A 498 2.75 -27.67 -8.39
CA PHE A 498 1.71 -27.90 -7.39
C PHE A 498 0.83 -29.12 -7.70
N SER A 499 0.71 -29.48 -8.97
CA SER A 499 0.05 -30.71 -9.41
C SER A 499 0.85 -31.97 -9.04
N GLU A 500 2.18 -31.93 -9.16
CA GLU A 500 3.07 -33.07 -8.83
C GLU A 500 3.16 -33.35 -7.33
N GLY A 501 3.19 -32.31 -6.49
CA GLY A 501 3.21 -32.44 -5.02
C GLY A 501 1.89 -32.94 -4.41
N CYS A 502 0.86 -33.17 -5.23
CA CYS A 502 -0.43 -33.73 -4.81
C CYS A 502 -0.54 -35.25 -5.00
N ARG A 503 0.44 -35.92 -5.60
CA ARG A 503 0.47 -37.38 -5.81
C ARG A 503 1.08 -38.15 -4.65
#